data_AF-A0A940LGU1-F1
#
_entry.id   AF-A0A940LGU1-F1
#
_cell.length_a   1.000
_cell.length_b   1.000
_cell.length_c   1.000
_cell.angle_alpha   90.00
_cell.angle_beta   90.00
_cell.angle_gamma   90.00
#
_symmetry.space_group_name_H-M   'P 1'
#
loop_
_entity.id
_entity.type
_entity.pdbx_description
1 polymer ?
#
loop_
_entity_poly.entity_id
_entity_poly.type
_entity_poly.pdbx_seq_one_letter_code
_entity_poly.pdbx_strand_id
1 'polypeptide(L)'
;MERKLIKILRGTGDGFFQLSPAYAYGAYQVRAYTEWNKNFGTAFFFQEYILVSGPEKDVPFSPIKKLTIIEGQQNERRLNVQLDPSLSDSISGKAIRFVVEANGKKDILSVKQTRSNEYLLNYIIPAKAELLTLQVETGNAIN
;
A
#
# COMPACT_ATOMS: atom_id res chain seq x y z
N MET A 1 10.17 8.45 21.87
CA MET A 1 8.69 8.50 21.86
C MET A 1 8.28 9.96 21.81
N GLU A 2 7.63 10.39 20.73
CA GLU A 2 7.18 11.79 20.57
C GLU A 2 5.90 12.05 21.36
N ARG A 3 5.72 13.26 21.89
CA ARG A 3 4.54 13.63 22.69
C ARG A 3 4.24 15.12 22.54
N LYS A 4 2.97 15.47 22.37
CA LYS A 4 2.49 16.86 22.24
C LYS A 4 1.31 17.09 23.17
N LEU A 5 1.35 18.19 23.93
CA LEU A 5 0.23 18.62 24.77
C LEU A 5 -0.69 19.51 23.94
N ILE A 6 -1.97 19.16 23.87
CA ILE A 6 -3.01 19.91 23.15
C ILE A 6 -3.95 20.54 24.17
N LYS A 7 -4.24 21.83 24.00
CA LYS A 7 -5.21 22.53 24.84
C LYS A 7 -6.62 22.16 24.39
N ILE A 8 -7.45 21.78 25.36
CA ILE A 8 -8.87 21.53 25.13
C ILE A 8 -9.64 22.82 25.37
N LEU A 9 -10.47 23.21 24.42
CA LEU A 9 -11.40 24.32 24.52
C LEU A 9 -12.82 23.78 24.26
N ARG A 10 -13.72 23.95 25.24
CA ARG A 10 -15.12 23.49 25.15
C ARG A 10 -15.27 21.99 24.80
N GLY A 11 -14.37 21.16 25.29
CA GLY A 11 -14.41 19.70 25.08
C GLY A 11 -13.69 19.20 23.82
N THR A 12 -13.21 20.09 22.96
CA THR A 12 -12.46 19.72 21.75
C THR A 12 -11.02 20.21 21.84
N GLY A 13 -10.08 19.43 21.32
CA GLY A 13 -8.68 19.83 21.18
C GLY A 13 -8.22 19.62 19.74
N ASP A 14 -7.71 20.68 19.12
CA ASP A 14 -7.19 20.65 17.76
C ASP A 14 -5.66 20.66 17.77
N GLY A 15 -5.05 19.80 16.95
CA GLY A 15 -3.60 19.76 16.83
C GLY A 15 -3.14 18.93 15.65
N PHE A 16 -1.84 19.01 15.39
CA PHE A 16 -1.16 18.24 14.35
C PHE A 16 0.24 17.85 14.85
N PHE A 17 0.81 16.82 14.25
CA PHE A 17 2.23 16.47 14.36
C PHE A 17 2.82 16.36 12.96
N GLN A 18 4.10 16.66 12.82
CA GLN A 18 4.81 16.54 11.56
C GLN A 18 5.65 15.28 11.59
N LEU A 19 5.50 14.42 10.58
CA LEU A 19 6.34 13.24 10.46
C LEU A 19 7.77 13.67 10.13
N SER A 20 8.73 13.24 10.95
CA SER A 20 10.15 13.45 10.68
C SER A 20 10.57 12.59 9.47
N PRO A 21 11.38 13.11 8.55
CA PRO A 21 12.00 12.29 7.50
C PRO A 21 12.86 11.14 8.03
N ALA A 22 13.28 11.21 9.30
CA ALA A 22 14.05 10.16 9.96
C ALA A 22 13.17 9.02 10.52
N TYR A 23 11.85 9.11 10.43
CA TYR A 23 10.97 8.01 10.82
C TYR A 23 11.05 6.86 9.82
N ALA A 24 11.24 5.66 10.35
CA ALA A 24 11.18 4.44 9.55
C ALA A 24 9.79 4.27 8.95
N TYR A 25 9.72 3.54 7.84
CA TYR A 25 8.43 3.11 7.30
C TYR A 25 7.81 2.02 8.19
N GLY A 26 6.49 2.01 8.29
CA GLY A 26 5.77 0.98 9.05
C GLY A 26 4.56 1.50 9.79
N ALA A 27 3.98 0.62 10.61
CA ALA A 27 2.80 0.92 11.41
C ALA A 27 3.20 1.66 12.70
N TYR A 28 2.59 2.83 12.90
CA TYR A 28 2.75 3.64 14.09
C TYR A 28 1.41 3.72 14.83
N GLN A 29 1.46 3.64 16.16
CA GLN A 29 0.27 3.81 16.97
C GLN A 29 0.19 5.23 17.49
N VAL A 30 -0.85 5.95 17.08
CA VAL A 30 -1.25 7.24 17.64
C VAL A 30 -2.09 6.96 18.88
N ARG A 31 -1.74 7.60 20.01
CA ARG A 31 -2.52 7.53 21.24
C ARG A 31 -2.89 8.93 21.71
N ALA A 32 -4.15 9.13 22.08
CA ALA A 32 -4.61 10.36 22.69
C ALA A 32 -5.39 10.06 23.97
N TYR A 33 -5.11 10.84 25.01
CA TYR A 33 -5.77 10.73 26.30
C TYR A 33 -5.60 12.03 27.07
N THR A 34 -6.58 12.33 27.91
CA THR A 34 -6.47 13.39 28.91
C THR A 34 -5.77 12.86 30.17
N GLU A 35 -5.28 13.75 31.04
CA GLU A 35 -4.80 13.36 32.37
C GLU A 35 -5.89 12.66 33.18
N TRP A 36 -7.15 13.03 32.97
CA TRP A 36 -8.29 12.36 33.58
C TRP A 36 -8.46 10.90 33.12
N ASN A 37 -8.30 10.63 31.82
CA ASN A 37 -8.41 9.25 31.29
C ASN A 37 -7.39 8.30 31.90
N LYS A 38 -6.20 8.79 32.28
CA LYS A 38 -5.15 7.96 32.90
C LYS A 38 -5.60 7.30 34.20
N ASN A 39 -6.52 7.92 34.93
CA ASN A 39 -7.03 7.40 36.20
C ASN A 39 -7.82 6.11 36.03
N PHE A 40 -8.21 5.77 34.80
CA PHE A 40 -9.01 4.60 34.46
C PHE A 40 -8.25 3.59 33.59
N GLY A 41 -6.91 3.62 33.65
CA GLY A 41 -6.06 2.78 32.82
C GLY A 41 -6.14 3.15 31.33
N THR A 42 -5.85 2.19 30.45
CA THR A 42 -5.79 2.43 29.00
C THR A 42 -7.12 2.23 28.27
N ALA A 43 -8.17 1.79 28.97
CA ALA A 43 -9.47 1.47 28.38
C ALA A 43 -10.14 2.69 27.72
N PHE A 44 -9.81 3.90 28.18
CA PHE A 44 -10.34 5.17 27.67
C PHE A 44 -9.35 5.94 26.80
N PHE A 45 -8.23 5.31 26.44
CA PHE A 45 -7.28 5.94 25.54
C PHE A 45 -7.79 5.75 24.13
N PHE A 46 -7.84 6.83 23.36
CA PHE A 46 -7.93 6.71 21.92
C PHE A 46 -6.62 6.08 21.41
N GLN A 47 -6.73 5.06 20.58
CA GLN A 47 -5.59 4.37 19.99
C GLN A 47 -5.92 4.03 18.54
N GLU A 48 -5.14 4.56 17.62
CA GLU A 48 -5.33 4.30 16.19
C GLU A 48 -3.97 3.99 15.55
N TYR A 49 -3.95 3.05 14.62
CA TYR A 49 -2.75 2.76 13.84
C TYR A 49 -2.76 3.59 12.55
N ILE A 50 -1.63 4.22 12.26
CA ILE A 50 -1.37 4.88 10.99
C ILE A 50 -0.19 4.18 10.31
N LEU A 51 -0.26 4.05 8.99
CA LEU A 51 0.84 3.53 8.19
C LEU A 51 1.68 4.71 7.68
N VAL A 52 2.96 4.74 8.04
CA VAL A 52 3.91 5.70 7.47
C VAL A 52 4.63 5.03 6.32
N SER A 53 4.44 5.57 5.12
CA SER A 53 5.09 5.15 3.89
C SER A 53 5.62 6.38 3.15
N GLY A 54 6.77 6.26 2.51
CA GLY A 54 7.32 7.29 1.62
C GLY A 54 7.46 6.77 0.19
N PRO A 55 7.75 7.65 -0.78
CA PRO A 55 8.32 7.19 -2.04
C PRO A 55 9.66 6.53 -1.69
N GLU A 56 9.78 5.24 -1.97
CA GLU A 56 10.92 4.39 -1.61
C GLU A 56 12.24 5.10 -1.88
N LYS A 57 12.93 5.53 -0.82
CA LYS A 57 14.38 5.66 -0.85
C LYS A 57 14.90 4.38 -0.21
N ASP A 58 15.45 3.51 -1.04
CA ASP A 58 16.00 2.19 -0.73
C ASP A 58 14.98 1.04 -0.59
N VAL A 59 14.02 0.97 -1.51
CA VAL A 59 13.65 -0.35 -2.05
C VAL A 59 14.45 -0.53 -3.32
N PRO A 60 15.14 -1.66 -3.52
CA PRO A 60 15.82 -1.93 -4.78
C PRO A 60 14.77 -1.82 -5.88
N PHE A 61 14.87 -0.77 -6.70
CA PHE A 61 14.12 -0.54 -7.92
C PHE A 61 12.80 -1.33 -8.00
N SER A 62 11.68 -0.74 -7.55
CA SER A 62 10.39 -1.34 -7.86
C SER A 62 10.26 -1.42 -9.40
N PRO A 63 10.12 -2.62 -9.97
CA PRO A 63 10.02 -2.75 -11.42
C PRO A 63 8.69 -2.23 -11.95
N ILE A 64 7.76 -1.83 -11.07
CA ILE A 64 6.48 -1.24 -11.45
C ILE A 64 6.69 0.23 -11.81
N LYS A 65 6.81 0.51 -13.12
CA LYS A 65 6.87 1.87 -13.69
C LYS A 65 5.58 2.66 -13.46
N LYS A 66 4.42 2.00 -13.54
CA LYS A 66 3.12 2.67 -13.43
C LYS A 66 2.09 1.76 -12.79
N LEU A 67 1.35 2.31 -11.83
CA LEU A 67 0.23 1.67 -11.16
C LEU A 67 -0.93 2.66 -11.09
N THR A 68 -2.03 2.39 -11.78
CA THR A 68 -3.18 3.29 -11.83
C THR A 68 -4.48 2.52 -11.80
N ILE A 69 -5.48 3.05 -11.11
CA ILE A 69 -6.87 2.61 -11.21
C ILE A 69 -7.58 3.56 -12.16
N ILE A 70 -8.27 3.01 -13.16
CA ILE A 70 -9.09 3.78 -14.10
C ILE A 70 -10.55 3.35 -13.98
N GLU A 71 -11.46 4.30 -14.13
CA GLU A 71 -12.89 4.05 -14.23
C GLU A 71 -13.26 3.87 -15.71
N GLY A 72 -13.93 2.75 -16.02
CA GLY A 72 -14.45 2.39 -17.33
C GLY A 72 -15.95 2.65 -17.44
N GLN A 73 -16.53 2.20 -18.56
CA GLN A 73 -17.98 2.27 -18.76
C GLN A 73 -18.71 1.34 -17.77
N GLN A 74 -19.93 1.71 -17.38
CA GLN A 74 -20.77 0.94 -16.43
C GLN A 74 -20.17 0.73 -15.02
N ASN A 75 -19.46 1.73 -14.48
CA ASN A 75 -18.88 1.71 -13.13
C ASN A 75 -17.84 0.58 -12.92
N GLU A 76 -17.25 0.09 -14.01
CA GLU A 76 -16.18 -0.89 -13.99
C GLU A 76 -14.88 -0.19 -13.59
N ARG A 77 -14.15 -0.73 -12.62
CA ARG A 77 -12.83 -0.21 -12.24
C ARG A 77 -11.76 -1.15 -12.77
N ARG A 78 -10.69 -0.62 -13.37
CA ARG A 78 -9.57 -1.42 -13.88
C ARG A 78 -8.27 -1.03 -13.21
N LEU A 79 -7.52 -2.04 -12.77
CA LEU A 79 -6.15 -1.92 -12.32
C LEU A 79 -5.21 -2.05 -13.54
N ASN A 80 -4.48 -0.98 -13.83
CA ASN A 80 -3.44 -0.96 -14.84
C ASN A 80 -2.06 -0.96 -14.18
N VAL A 81 -1.22 -1.93 -14.57
CA VAL A 81 0.16 -2.06 -14.09
C VAL A 81 1.09 -2.12 -15.29
N GLN A 82 2.13 -1.29 -15.27
CA GLN A 82 3.25 -1.34 -16.21
C GLN A 82 4.49 -1.71 -15.43
N LEU A 83 5.13 -2.80 -15.84
CA LEU A 83 6.32 -3.33 -15.21
C LEU A 83 7.47 -3.34 -16.23
N ASP A 84 8.61 -2.79 -15.84
CA ASP A 84 9.86 -2.84 -16.60
C ASP A 84 10.86 -3.78 -15.92
N PRO A 85 11.15 -4.95 -16.50
CA PRO A 85 12.11 -5.90 -15.96
C PRO A 85 13.55 -5.39 -15.96
N SER A 86 13.90 -4.37 -16.76
CA SER A 86 15.25 -3.78 -16.71
C SER A 86 15.57 -3.09 -15.38
N LEU A 87 14.53 -2.83 -14.59
CA LEU A 87 14.64 -2.26 -13.25
C LEU A 87 14.86 -3.35 -12.18
N SER A 88 14.67 -4.64 -12.48
CA SER A 88 14.85 -5.71 -11.49
C SER A 88 15.29 -7.01 -12.14
N ASP A 89 16.52 -7.45 -11.84
CA ASP A 89 17.09 -8.72 -12.32
C ASP A 89 16.25 -9.95 -11.94
N SER A 90 15.47 -9.86 -10.87
CA SER A 90 14.56 -10.91 -10.42
C SER A 90 13.40 -11.18 -11.39
N ILE A 91 13.10 -10.24 -12.29
CA ILE A 91 12.00 -10.33 -13.25
C ILE A 91 12.56 -10.59 -14.63
N SER A 92 12.51 -11.85 -15.04
CA SER A 92 13.01 -12.30 -16.34
C SER A 92 12.07 -13.30 -16.99
N GLY A 93 12.22 -13.47 -18.31
CA GLY A 93 11.47 -14.45 -19.09
C GLY A 93 10.56 -13.82 -20.15
N LYS A 94 9.89 -14.67 -20.93
CA LYS A 94 8.94 -14.22 -21.98
C LYS A 94 7.54 -13.93 -21.43
N ALA A 95 7.24 -14.41 -20.22
CA ALA A 95 5.99 -14.22 -19.52
C ALA A 95 6.21 -14.32 -18.01
N ILE A 96 5.44 -13.57 -17.24
CA ILE A 96 5.43 -13.59 -15.77
C ILE A 96 4.01 -13.80 -15.26
N ARG A 97 3.88 -14.21 -14.00
CA ARG A 97 2.59 -14.42 -13.35
C ARG A 97 2.30 -13.26 -12.41
N PHE A 98 1.18 -12.59 -12.64
CA PHE A 98 0.58 -11.68 -11.66
C PHE A 98 -0.44 -12.46 -10.84
N VAL A 99 -0.35 -12.35 -9.52
CA VAL A 99 -1.37 -12.84 -8.60
C VAL A 99 -2.08 -11.63 -8.04
N VAL A 100 -3.37 -11.51 -8.34
CA VAL A 100 -4.23 -10.46 -7.82
C VAL A 100 -5.17 -11.07 -6.81
N GLU A 101 -5.12 -10.60 -5.57
CA GLU A 101 -6.07 -11.01 -4.54
C GLU A 101 -7.06 -9.88 -4.26
N ALA A 102 -8.35 -10.20 -4.36
CA ALA A 102 -9.46 -9.30 -4.08
C ALA A 102 -10.47 -10.03 -3.18
N ASN A 103 -10.76 -9.48 -2.00
CA ASN A 103 -11.72 -10.05 -1.04
C ASN A 103 -11.46 -11.53 -0.71
N GLY A 104 -10.18 -11.92 -0.54
CA GLY A 104 -9.76 -13.30 -0.26
C GLY A 104 -9.80 -14.26 -1.46
N LYS A 105 -10.21 -13.79 -2.65
CA LYS A 105 -10.15 -14.56 -3.90
C LYS A 105 -8.89 -14.18 -4.67
N LYS A 106 -8.11 -15.19 -5.08
CA LYS A 106 -6.90 -15.02 -5.89
C LYS A 106 -7.19 -15.31 -7.37
N ASP A 107 -6.82 -14.38 -8.23
CA ASP A 107 -6.78 -14.55 -9.68
C ASP A 107 -5.31 -14.55 -10.14
N ILE A 108 -4.94 -15.56 -10.94
CA ILE A 108 -3.58 -15.72 -11.46
C ILE A 108 -3.59 -15.41 -12.95
N LEU A 109 -2.76 -14.47 -13.37
CA LEU A 109 -2.75 -13.90 -14.71
C LEU A 109 -1.35 -14.00 -15.31
N SER A 110 -1.21 -14.78 -16.38
CA SER A 110 0.04 -14.87 -17.13
C SER A 110 0.13 -13.73 -18.14
N VAL A 111 1.08 -12.81 -17.94
CA VAL A 111 1.30 -11.66 -18.81
C VAL A 111 2.57 -11.86 -19.61
N LYS A 112 2.47 -11.78 -20.94
CA LYS A 112 3.62 -11.86 -21.85
C LYS A 112 4.34 -10.53 -21.92
N GLN A 113 5.64 -10.61 -22.13
CA GLN A 113 6.46 -9.45 -22.36
C GLN A 113 6.08 -8.78 -23.70
N THR A 114 6.02 -7.45 -23.71
CA THR A 114 5.79 -6.65 -24.90
C THR A 114 7.07 -6.52 -25.74
N ARG A 115 6.94 -5.98 -26.96
CA ARG A 115 8.11 -5.65 -27.80
C ARG A 115 9.00 -4.57 -27.18
N SER A 116 8.47 -3.73 -26.29
CA SER A 116 9.21 -2.69 -25.57
C SER A 116 9.89 -3.22 -24.30
N ASN A 117 10.00 -4.55 -24.14
CA ASN A 117 10.57 -5.21 -22.97
C ASN A 117 9.73 -5.06 -21.68
N GLU A 118 8.47 -4.65 -21.75
CA GLU A 118 7.64 -4.37 -20.57
C GLU A 118 6.54 -5.42 -20.36
N TYR A 119 5.92 -5.45 -19.19
CA TYR A 119 4.71 -6.22 -18.92
C TYR A 119 3.56 -5.29 -18.59
N LEU A 120 2.42 -5.47 -19.27
CA LEU A 120 1.23 -4.66 -19.12
C LEU A 120 0.08 -5.53 -18.59
N LEU A 121 -0.32 -5.28 -17.33
CA LEU A 121 -1.50 -5.89 -16.74
C LEU A 121 -2.66 -4.91 -16.82
N ASN A 122 -3.82 -5.39 -17.30
CA ASN A 122 -5.10 -4.70 -17.20
C ASN A 122 -6.10 -5.67 -16.58
N TYR A 123 -6.47 -5.43 -15.33
CA TYR A 123 -7.32 -6.31 -14.54
C TYR A 123 -8.61 -5.60 -14.12
N ILE A 124 -9.76 -6.24 -14.34
CA ILE A 124 -11.06 -5.72 -13.91
C ILE A 124 -11.22 -5.98 -12.40
N ILE A 125 -11.32 -4.90 -11.64
CA ILE A 125 -11.50 -4.93 -10.20
C ILE A 125 -12.94 -5.36 -9.89
N PRO A 126 -13.17 -6.42 -9.09
CA PRO A 126 -14.50 -6.79 -8.66
C PRO A 126 -15.22 -5.63 -7.96
N ALA A 127 -16.49 -5.38 -8.30
CA ALA A 127 -17.23 -4.20 -7.84
C ALA A 127 -17.24 -4.00 -6.31
N LYS A 128 -17.15 -5.09 -5.53
CA LYS A 128 -17.16 -5.09 -4.06
C LYS A 128 -15.77 -5.10 -3.42
N ALA A 129 -14.70 -4.97 -4.19
CA ALA A 129 -13.34 -4.99 -3.64
C ALA A 129 -12.98 -3.64 -3.01
N GLU A 130 -12.68 -3.67 -1.72
CA GLU A 130 -12.17 -2.52 -0.94
C GLU A 130 -10.63 -2.60 -0.78
N LEU A 131 -10.08 -3.81 -0.83
CA LEU A 131 -8.63 -4.07 -0.78
C LEU A 131 -8.21 -4.97 -1.93
N LEU A 132 -7.09 -4.62 -2.56
CA LEU A 132 -6.41 -5.42 -3.58
C LEU A 132 -4.97 -5.66 -3.17
N THR A 133 -4.52 -6.91 -3.28
CA THR A 133 -3.10 -7.26 -3.16
C THR A 133 -2.58 -7.71 -4.52
N LEU A 134 -1.45 -7.16 -4.96
CA LEU A 134 -0.78 -7.52 -6.20
C LEU A 134 0.57 -8.16 -5.88
N GLN A 135 0.81 -9.35 -6.41
CA GLN A 135 2.09 -10.04 -6.33
C GLN A 135 2.56 -10.42 -7.73
N VAL A 136 3.88 -10.42 -7.92
CA VAL A 136 4.53 -10.84 -9.16
C VAL A 136 5.36 -12.08 -8.86
N GLU A 137 5.02 -13.18 -9.51
CA GLU A 137 5.80 -14.42 -9.48
C GLU A 137 6.62 -14.50 -10.76
N THR A 138 7.94 -14.62 -10.59
CA THR A 138 8.89 -14.74 -11.69
C THR A 138 9.33 -16.20 -11.84
N GLY A 139 9.68 -16.61 -13.06
CA GLY A 139 10.05 -17.99 -13.37
C GLY A 139 11.31 -18.50 -12.66
N ASN A 140 12.04 -17.64 -11.93
CA ASN A 140 13.27 -18.00 -11.24
C ASN A 140 13.07 -18.82 -9.95
N ALA A 141 11.82 -19.13 -9.57
CA ALA A 141 11.49 -20.06 -8.47
C ALA A 141 11.07 -21.47 -8.95
N ILE A 142 11.49 -21.86 -10.17
CA ILE A 142 11.32 -23.23 -10.67
C ILE A 142 12.71 -23.74 -11.10
N ASN A 143 13.50 -24.17 -10.13
CA ASN A 143 14.60 -25.13 -10.29
C ASN A 143 14.84 -25.83 -8.96
#